data_AF-A0A813EPZ7-F1
#
_entry.id   AF-A0A813EPZ7-F1
#
_cell.length_a   1.000
_cell.length_b   1.000
_cell.length_c   1.000
_cell.angle_alpha   90.00
_cell.angle_beta   90.00
_cell.angle_gamma   90.00
#
_symmetry.space_group_name_H-M   'P 1'
#
loop_
_entity.id
_entity.type
_entity.pdbx_description
1 polymer ?
#
loop_
_entity_poly.entity_id
_entity_poly.type
_entity_poly.pdbx_seq_one_letter_code
_entity_poly.pdbx_strand_id
1 'polypeptide(L)'
;ASAPTHSFAHTLLELHRAGLLAPPGEERSEKHIHSIEGLPLASGSIAQVHLAKCGQEAVVVKVRHPRVNEELVLDFQIMLSAANTIHTWVPLLRWMNAPATVSQFEAAMSGQCDLSQEAVHLSRFRKNFKRKQAWAVFPRPISASPAVLVETLESGVLMSEFVTSWRGREIPASELADAHFVIARGEDVYLQMLLVDNFMHADLHPGNMLFRKVGPSGKPQIVILDAGMAADLTTAERSLVENQLLRGK
;
A
#
# COMPACT_ATOMS: atom_id res chain seq x y z
N ALA A 1 10.35 -2.17 -17.27
CA ALA A 1 11.46 -2.59 -16.40
C ALA A 1 10.92 -3.63 -15.43
N SER A 2 11.66 -4.71 -15.16
CA SER A 2 11.29 -5.65 -14.08
C SER A 2 11.39 -4.94 -12.74
N ALA A 3 10.50 -5.24 -11.79
CA ALA A 3 10.59 -4.72 -10.44
C ALA A 3 11.96 -5.08 -9.81
N PRO A 4 12.55 -4.21 -8.96
CA PRO A 4 13.82 -4.51 -8.30
C PRO A 4 13.68 -5.76 -7.43
N THR A 5 14.77 -6.50 -7.23
CA THR A 5 14.80 -7.69 -6.36
C THR A 5 16.07 -7.68 -5.53
N HIS A 6 16.02 -8.23 -4.32
CA HIS A 6 17.20 -8.44 -3.48
C HIS A 6 17.43 -9.91 -3.15
N SER A 7 18.64 -10.23 -2.71
CA SER A 7 19.01 -11.61 -2.38
C SER A 7 18.29 -12.08 -1.12
N PHE A 8 17.90 -13.35 -1.06
CA PHE A 8 17.26 -13.92 0.12
C PHE A 8 18.13 -13.80 1.40
N ALA A 9 19.45 -13.71 1.25
CA ALA A 9 20.36 -13.44 2.37
C ALA A 9 20.09 -12.07 3.02
N HIS A 10 19.78 -11.03 2.23
CA HIS A 10 19.35 -9.73 2.75
C HIS A 10 18.02 -9.85 3.51
N THR A 11 17.07 -10.61 2.96
CA THR A 11 15.79 -10.90 3.64
C THR A 11 16.01 -11.50 5.02
N LEU A 12 16.84 -12.53 5.13
CA LEU A 12 17.15 -13.18 6.40
C LEU A 12 17.87 -12.25 7.39
N LEU A 13 18.76 -11.39 6.89
CA LEU A 13 19.46 -10.40 7.71
C LEU A 13 18.49 -9.39 8.33
N GLU A 14 17.57 -8.84 7.55
CA GLU A 14 16.57 -7.89 8.06
C GLU A 14 15.60 -8.54 9.03
N LEU A 15 15.20 -9.79 8.80
CA LEU A 15 14.39 -10.56 9.75
C LEU A 15 15.11 -10.81 11.08
N HIS A 16 16.42 -11.12 11.02
CA HIS A 16 17.23 -11.27 12.22
C HIS A 16 17.35 -9.95 12.99
N ARG A 17 17.62 -8.83 12.29
CA ARG A 17 17.67 -7.48 12.88
C ARG A 17 16.35 -7.07 13.53
N ALA A 18 15.23 -7.46 12.93
CA ALA A 18 13.89 -7.21 13.48
C ALA A 18 13.52 -8.16 14.64
N GLY A 19 14.38 -9.11 15.02
CA GLY A 19 14.10 -10.07 16.09
C GLY A 19 12.98 -11.06 15.76
N LEU A 20 12.72 -11.30 14.46
CA LEU A 20 11.64 -12.17 13.99
C LEU A 20 12.08 -13.62 13.79
N LEU A 21 13.39 -13.89 13.86
CA LEU A 21 13.97 -15.23 13.85
C LEU A 21 14.37 -15.62 15.27
N ALA A 22 14.04 -16.84 15.68
CA ALA A 22 14.46 -17.35 16.97
C ALA A 22 15.99 -17.45 17.05
N PRO A 23 16.61 -17.06 18.18
CA PRO A 23 18.04 -17.26 18.40
C PRO A 23 18.42 -18.75 18.30
N PRO A 24 19.67 -19.06 17.91
CA PRO A 24 20.16 -20.44 17.92
C PRO A 24 20.02 -21.05 19.32
N GLY A 25 19.33 -22.20 19.42
CA GLY A 25 19.16 -22.93 20.68
C GLY A 25 17.95 -22.52 21.53
N GLU A 26 17.16 -21.51 21.11
CA GLU A 26 15.92 -21.12 21.79
C GLU A 26 14.67 -21.69 21.11
N GLU A 27 13.62 -21.96 21.90
CA GLU A 27 12.33 -22.38 21.37
C GLU A 27 11.66 -21.25 20.56
N ARG A 28 11.06 -21.63 19.43
CA ARG A 28 10.34 -20.70 18.57
C ARG A 28 8.97 -20.37 19.17
N SER A 29 8.83 -19.15 19.70
CA SER A 29 7.53 -18.59 20.08
C SER A 29 6.61 -18.32 18.87
N GLU A 30 5.33 -18.02 19.14
CA GLU A 30 4.32 -17.70 18.12
C GLU A 30 4.60 -16.41 17.34
N LYS A 31 5.41 -15.49 17.88
CA LYS A 31 5.83 -14.25 17.21
C LYS A 31 6.98 -14.45 16.21
N HIS A 32 7.64 -15.61 16.24
CA HIS A 32 8.78 -15.90 15.37
C HIS A 32 8.31 -16.50 14.05
N ILE A 33 9.03 -16.18 12.98
CA ILE A 33 8.85 -16.80 11.66
C ILE A 33 9.42 -18.22 11.73
N HIS A 34 8.57 -19.22 11.50
CA HIS A 34 8.93 -20.63 11.53
C HIS A 34 9.45 -21.11 10.18
N SER A 35 8.90 -20.60 9.09
CA SER A 35 9.35 -20.87 7.72
C SER A 35 9.07 -19.67 6.83
N ILE A 36 9.93 -19.41 5.85
CA ILE A 36 9.76 -18.37 4.85
C ILE A 36 10.23 -18.89 3.49
N GLU A 37 9.45 -18.62 2.45
CA GLU A 37 9.77 -19.00 1.09
C GLU A 37 10.92 -18.15 0.54
N GLY A 38 11.96 -18.81 0.02
CA GLY A 38 13.13 -18.13 -0.53
C GLY A 38 12.85 -17.36 -1.81
N LEU A 39 11.89 -17.84 -2.61
CA LEU A 39 11.40 -17.16 -3.80
C LEU A 39 10.36 -16.11 -3.38
N PRO A 40 10.49 -14.84 -3.80
CA PRO A 40 9.48 -13.85 -3.50
C PRO A 40 8.16 -14.14 -4.21
N LEU A 41 7.06 -13.85 -3.52
CA LEU A 41 5.72 -13.85 -4.09
C LEU A 41 5.54 -12.69 -5.07
N ALA A 42 6.07 -11.52 -4.71
CA ALA A 42 6.01 -10.31 -5.51
C ALA A 42 7.17 -9.39 -5.14
N SER A 43 7.44 -8.39 -5.98
CA SER A 43 8.38 -7.33 -5.66
C SER A 43 7.86 -5.99 -6.15
N GLY A 44 7.91 -4.99 -5.27
CA GLY A 44 7.60 -3.59 -5.55
C GLY A 44 8.85 -2.72 -5.59
N SER A 45 8.67 -1.41 -5.73
CA SER A 45 9.75 -0.42 -5.76
C SER A 45 10.53 -0.35 -4.44
N ILE A 46 9.83 -0.42 -3.31
CA ILE A 46 10.42 -0.24 -1.97
C ILE A 46 10.76 -1.57 -1.30
N ALA A 47 9.94 -2.59 -1.50
CA ALA A 47 10.04 -3.85 -0.77
C ALA A 47 9.75 -5.07 -1.64
N GLN A 48 10.30 -6.19 -1.21
CA GLN A 48 10.03 -7.52 -1.74
C GLN A 48 9.10 -8.26 -0.77
N VAL A 49 8.19 -9.06 -1.32
CA VAL A 49 7.13 -9.74 -0.55
C VAL A 49 7.37 -11.24 -0.56
N HIS A 50 7.40 -11.84 0.63
CA HIS A 50 7.61 -13.28 0.82
C HIS A 50 6.44 -13.92 1.54
N LEU A 51 6.13 -15.16 1.17
CA LEU A 51 5.22 -16.00 1.92
C LEU A 51 5.96 -16.63 3.10
N ALA A 52 5.35 -16.62 4.28
CA ALA A 52 5.93 -17.22 5.47
C ALA A 52 4.87 -17.85 6.37
N LYS A 53 5.33 -18.53 7.42
CA LYS A 53 4.52 -19.03 8.53
C LYS A 53 5.01 -18.45 9.84
N CYS A 54 4.10 -17.89 10.62
CA CYS A 54 4.33 -17.40 11.98
C CYS A 54 3.50 -18.27 12.93
N GLY A 55 4.14 -19.12 13.72
CA GLY A 55 3.43 -20.21 14.41
C GLY A 55 2.70 -21.11 13.41
N GLN A 56 1.37 -21.20 13.55
CA GLN A 56 0.50 -21.96 12.64
C GLN A 56 -0.17 -21.09 11.55
N GLU A 57 -0.01 -19.77 11.59
CA GLU A 57 -0.66 -18.83 10.66
C GLU A 57 0.22 -18.59 9.42
N ALA A 58 -0.39 -18.62 8.23
CA ALA A 58 0.27 -18.18 7.00
C ALA A 58 0.26 -16.65 6.93
N VAL A 59 1.42 -16.06 6.70
CA VAL A 59 1.62 -14.60 6.76
C VAL A 59 2.39 -14.12 5.54
N VAL A 60 2.27 -12.82 5.29
CA VAL A 60 3.06 -12.10 4.30
C VAL A 60 4.16 -11.33 5.03
N VAL A 61 5.38 -11.38 4.48
CA VAL A 61 6.54 -10.67 4.99
C VAL A 61 7.03 -9.73 3.89
N LYS A 62 6.84 -8.43 4.08
CA LYS A 62 7.41 -7.38 3.23
C LYS A 62 8.78 -6.99 3.80
N VAL A 63 9.83 -7.05 2.98
CA VAL A 63 11.19 -6.64 3.37
C VAL A 63 11.68 -5.57 2.42
N ARG A 64 12.11 -4.44 3.00
CA ARG A 64 12.63 -3.31 2.23
C ARG A 64 13.88 -3.69 1.46
N HIS A 65 13.97 -3.26 0.21
CA HIS A 65 15.17 -3.42 -0.61
C HIS A 65 16.38 -2.70 0.04
N PRO A 66 17.60 -3.21 -0.18
CA PRO A 66 18.80 -2.54 0.31
C PRO A 66 18.95 -1.18 -0.37
N ARG A 67 19.42 -0.19 0.39
CA ARG A 67 19.79 1.15 -0.09
C ARG A 67 18.67 2.03 -0.66
N VAL A 68 17.40 1.66 -0.48
CA VAL A 68 16.27 2.44 -1.00
C VAL A 68 16.28 3.88 -0.48
N ASN A 69 16.63 4.09 0.79
CA ASN A 69 16.70 5.43 1.36
C ASN A 69 17.81 6.27 0.71
N GLU A 70 18.98 5.67 0.51
CA GLU A 70 20.14 6.32 -0.09
C GLU A 70 19.88 6.66 -1.55
N GLU A 71 19.28 5.74 -2.32
CA GLU A 71 18.88 5.97 -3.70
C GLU A 71 17.83 7.09 -3.80
N LEU A 72 16.83 7.06 -2.91
CA LEU A 72 15.78 8.08 -2.87
C LEU A 72 16.33 9.48 -2.55
N VAL A 73 17.23 9.59 -1.57
CA VAL A 73 17.89 10.87 -1.22
C VAL A 73 18.67 11.42 -2.42
N LEU A 74 19.40 10.57 -3.15
CA LEU A 74 20.14 11.00 -4.34
C LEU A 74 19.18 11.48 -5.45
N ASP A 75 18.10 10.76 -5.70
CA ASP A 75 17.09 11.14 -6.68
C ASP A 75 16.48 12.51 -6.36
N PHE A 76 16.14 12.78 -5.09
CA PHE A 76 15.60 14.06 -4.66
C PHE A 76 16.62 15.20 -4.74
N GLN A 77 17.90 14.96 -4.44
CA GLN A 77 18.95 15.94 -4.65
C GLN A 77 19.06 16.35 -6.13
N ILE A 78 19.00 15.38 -7.04
CA ILE A 78 19.04 15.62 -8.49
C ILE A 78 17.80 16.41 -8.93
N MET A 79 16.60 15.98 -8.51
CA MET A 79 15.34 16.65 -8.84
C MET A 79 15.30 18.09 -8.32
N LEU A 80 15.76 18.32 -7.10
CA LEU A 80 15.77 19.66 -6.49
C LEU A 80 16.77 20.58 -7.20
N SER A 81 17.94 20.08 -7.59
CA SER A 81 18.92 20.82 -8.39
C SER A 81 18.33 21.24 -9.75
N ALA A 82 17.66 20.31 -10.44
CA ALA A 82 16.97 20.60 -11.70
C ALA A 82 15.82 21.60 -11.51
N ALA A 83 15.00 21.43 -10.47
CA ALA A 83 13.88 22.30 -10.15
C ALA A 83 14.34 23.74 -9.85
N ASN A 84 15.41 23.90 -9.07
CA ASN A 84 16.02 25.20 -8.79
C ASN A 84 16.58 25.85 -10.07
N THR A 85 17.21 25.07 -10.93
CA THR A 85 17.71 25.54 -12.23
C THR A 85 16.57 26.04 -13.11
N ILE A 86 15.50 25.25 -13.27
CA ILE A 86 14.31 25.64 -14.04
C ILE A 86 13.67 26.90 -13.45
N HIS A 87 13.49 26.94 -12.12
CA HIS A 87 12.87 28.09 -11.45
C HIS A 87 13.68 29.39 -11.65
N THR A 88 15.00 29.29 -11.63
CA THR A 88 15.91 30.43 -11.82
C THR A 88 15.90 30.91 -13.27
N TRP A 89 16.11 30.00 -14.22
CA TRP A 89 16.41 30.31 -15.62
C TRP A 89 15.20 30.34 -16.55
N VAL A 90 14.04 29.80 -16.16
CA VAL A 90 12.83 29.75 -16.98
C VAL A 90 11.69 30.52 -16.30
N PRO A 91 11.62 31.87 -16.46
CA PRO A 91 10.58 32.70 -15.84
C PRO A 91 9.15 32.23 -16.12
N LEU A 92 8.90 31.68 -17.31
CA LEU A 92 7.59 31.16 -17.73
C LEU A 92 7.06 30.03 -16.84
N LEU A 93 7.93 29.29 -16.13
CA LEU A 93 7.55 28.15 -15.30
C LEU A 93 7.59 28.45 -13.79
N ARG A 94 7.89 29.69 -13.38
CA ARG A 94 7.99 30.05 -11.95
C ARG A 94 6.69 29.84 -11.19
N TRP A 95 5.55 29.99 -11.85
CA TRP A 95 4.22 29.78 -11.25
C TRP A 95 4.02 28.35 -10.74
N MET A 96 4.75 27.36 -11.27
CA MET A 96 4.67 25.97 -10.81
C MET A 96 5.36 25.75 -9.45
N ASN A 97 6.21 26.69 -9.02
CA ASN A 97 7.03 26.56 -7.82
C ASN A 97 7.69 25.17 -7.69
N ALA A 98 8.36 24.73 -8.77
CA ALA A 98 8.92 23.39 -8.87
C ALA A 98 9.75 22.94 -7.65
N PRO A 99 10.60 23.79 -7.01
CA PRO A 99 11.32 23.39 -5.80
C PRO A 99 10.40 22.97 -4.65
N ALA A 100 9.34 23.75 -4.38
CA ALA A 100 8.38 23.42 -3.33
C ALA A 100 7.64 22.11 -3.63
N THR A 101 7.25 21.89 -4.89
CA THR A 101 6.60 20.65 -5.33
C THR A 101 7.52 19.44 -5.15
N VAL A 102 8.81 19.56 -5.47
CA VAL A 102 9.78 18.48 -5.25
C VAL A 102 9.96 18.18 -3.76
N SER A 103 10.05 19.20 -2.90
CA SER A 103 10.17 18.99 -1.45
C SER A 103 8.92 18.33 -0.84
N GLN A 104 7.72 18.65 -1.33
CA GLN A 104 6.50 17.97 -0.92
C GLN A 104 6.49 16.51 -1.38
N PHE A 105 6.94 16.26 -2.60
CA PHE A 105 7.06 14.90 -3.13
C PHE A 105 8.09 14.07 -2.35
N GLU A 106 9.22 14.67 -1.95
CA GLU A 106 10.25 14.04 -1.10
C GLU A 106 9.68 13.58 0.24
N ALA A 107 8.92 14.44 0.91
CA ALA A 107 8.30 14.09 2.19
C ALA A 107 7.30 12.93 2.03
N ALA A 108 6.50 12.93 0.97
CA ALA A 108 5.54 11.87 0.69
C ALA A 108 6.21 10.52 0.34
N MET A 109 7.27 10.56 -0.47
CA MET A 109 7.99 9.35 -0.89
C MET A 109 8.87 8.78 0.23
N SER A 110 9.49 9.62 1.05
CA SER A 110 10.32 9.16 2.18
C SER A 110 9.51 8.37 3.20
N GLY A 111 8.23 8.71 3.40
CA GLY A 111 7.33 7.97 4.28
C GLY A 111 7.10 6.52 3.84
N GLN A 112 7.17 6.22 2.54
CA GLN A 112 7.00 4.86 2.02
C GLN A 112 8.17 3.95 2.35
N CYS A 113 9.36 4.50 2.57
CA CYS A 113 10.56 3.73 2.90
C CYS A 113 10.55 3.17 4.33
N ASP A 114 9.59 3.59 5.17
CA ASP A 114 9.41 3.08 6.52
C ASP A 114 8.17 2.18 6.57
N LEU A 115 8.40 0.87 6.53
CA LEU A 115 7.30 -0.12 6.56
C LEU A 115 6.52 -0.12 7.88
N SER A 116 7.03 0.53 8.95
CA SER A 116 6.26 0.71 10.17
C SER A 116 5.14 1.74 10.00
N GLN A 117 5.28 2.72 9.11
CA GLN A 117 4.22 3.66 8.77
C GLN A 117 3.08 2.97 8.04
N GLU A 118 3.40 2.08 7.10
CA GLU A 118 2.40 1.25 6.42
C GLU A 118 1.58 0.42 7.43
N ALA A 119 2.23 -0.17 8.44
CA ALA A 119 1.53 -0.89 9.51
C ALA A 119 0.55 0.00 10.30
N VAL A 120 0.94 1.25 10.57
CA VAL A 120 0.08 2.25 11.24
C VAL A 120 -1.12 2.59 10.34
N HIS A 121 -0.89 2.83 9.04
CA HIS A 121 -1.95 3.09 8.08
C HIS A 121 -2.93 1.94 7.96
N LEU A 122 -2.45 0.69 7.80
CA LEU A 122 -3.28 -0.51 7.78
C LEU A 122 -4.12 -0.63 9.04
N SER A 123 -3.54 -0.39 10.21
CA SER A 123 -4.27 -0.43 11.49
C SER A 123 -5.37 0.61 11.56
N ARG A 124 -5.13 1.82 11.04
CA ARG A 124 -6.13 2.91 10.96
C ARG A 124 -7.25 2.56 9.99
N PHE A 125 -6.93 2.10 8.78
CA PHE A 125 -7.93 1.64 7.82
C PHE A 125 -8.80 0.52 8.41
N ARG A 126 -8.19 -0.51 9.00
CA ARG A 126 -8.95 -1.58 9.68
C ARG A 126 -9.90 -1.05 10.73
N LYS A 127 -9.50 -0.05 11.52
CA LYS A 127 -10.34 0.56 12.54
C LYS A 127 -11.54 1.28 11.93
N ASN A 128 -11.32 2.06 10.86
CA ASN A 128 -12.37 2.81 10.18
C ASN A 128 -13.43 1.89 9.56
N PHE A 129 -13.00 0.79 8.93
CA PHE A 129 -13.87 -0.13 8.20
C PHE A 129 -14.51 -1.24 9.08
N LYS A 130 -14.12 -1.38 10.36
CA LYS A 130 -14.52 -2.49 11.26
C LYS A 130 -16.03 -2.70 11.44
N ARG A 131 -16.85 -1.64 11.37
CA ARG A 131 -18.27 -1.68 11.81
C ARG A 131 -19.32 -1.46 10.72
N LYS A 132 -18.98 -0.78 9.62
CA LYS A 132 -19.99 -0.32 8.64
C LYS A 132 -19.84 -0.93 7.25
N GLN A 133 -18.68 -1.50 6.92
CA GLN A 133 -18.40 -1.98 5.57
C GLN A 133 -17.68 -3.33 5.59
N ALA A 134 -18.44 -4.41 5.81
CA ALA A 134 -17.92 -5.79 5.77
C ALA A 134 -17.34 -6.24 4.40
N TRP A 135 -17.39 -5.35 3.42
CA TRP A 135 -17.05 -5.55 2.03
C TRP A 135 -15.71 -4.89 1.66
N ALA A 136 -15.05 -4.18 2.57
CA ALA A 136 -13.67 -3.72 2.43
C ALA A 136 -12.80 -4.36 3.52
N VAL A 137 -11.64 -4.89 3.14
CA VAL A 137 -10.73 -5.60 4.04
C VAL A 137 -9.31 -5.10 3.82
N PHE A 138 -8.55 -4.98 4.90
CA PHE A 138 -7.15 -4.60 4.88
C PHE A 138 -6.36 -5.66 5.66
N PRO A 139 -5.15 -6.08 5.24
CA PRO A 139 -4.30 -6.98 6.00
C PRO A 139 -4.11 -6.50 7.44
N ARG A 140 -4.07 -7.44 8.38
CA ARG A 140 -3.78 -7.15 9.78
C ARG A 140 -2.26 -7.16 9.98
N PRO A 141 -1.65 -6.03 10.37
CA PRO A 141 -0.25 -6.03 10.79
C PRO A 141 -0.07 -6.90 12.03
N ILE A 142 0.98 -7.71 12.03
CA ILE A 142 1.37 -8.61 13.12
C ILE A 142 2.60 -8.08 13.83
N SER A 143 3.61 -7.67 13.06
CA SER A 143 4.83 -7.06 13.55
C SER A 143 5.39 -6.10 12.50
N ALA A 144 6.00 -5.01 12.92
CA ALA A 144 6.55 -4.02 12.00
C ALA A 144 7.82 -3.37 12.56
N SER A 145 8.76 -3.12 11.67
CA SER A 145 9.94 -2.29 11.85
C SER A 145 10.14 -1.46 10.57
N PRO A 146 11.06 -0.49 10.57
CA PRO A 146 11.29 0.32 9.37
C PRO A 146 11.70 -0.48 8.12
N ALA A 147 12.25 -1.68 8.29
CA ALA A 147 12.74 -2.52 7.18
C ALA A 147 11.88 -3.77 6.93
N VAL A 148 10.98 -4.14 7.84
CA VAL A 148 10.17 -5.37 7.74
C VAL A 148 8.74 -5.12 8.21
N LEU A 149 7.75 -5.58 7.44
CA LEU A 149 6.35 -5.66 7.84
C LEU A 149 5.86 -7.11 7.70
N VAL A 150 5.33 -7.67 8.79
CA VAL A 150 4.63 -8.95 8.82
C VAL A 150 3.14 -8.69 8.95
N GLU A 151 2.33 -9.25 8.05
CA GLU A 151 0.87 -9.05 8.01
C GLU A 151 0.12 -10.34 7.62
N THR A 152 -1.20 -10.36 7.79
CA THR A 152 -2.02 -11.51 7.40
C THR A 152 -1.99 -11.75 5.90
N LEU A 153 -1.92 -13.01 5.50
CA LEU A 153 -2.10 -13.39 4.10
C LEU A 153 -3.57 -13.22 3.71
N GLU A 154 -3.83 -12.46 2.65
CA GLU A 154 -5.15 -12.28 2.08
C GLU A 154 -5.26 -12.98 0.72
N SER A 155 -6.41 -13.63 0.48
CA SER A 155 -6.71 -14.31 -0.78
C SER A 155 -7.73 -13.55 -1.63
N GLY A 156 -7.62 -13.70 -2.95
CA GLY A 156 -8.53 -13.14 -3.95
C GLY A 156 -7.89 -13.13 -5.34
N VAL A 157 -8.64 -12.66 -6.33
CA VAL A 157 -8.15 -12.39 -7.69
C VAL A 157 -7.60 -10.97 -7.73
N LEU A 158 -6.45 -10.74 -8.35
CA LEU A 158 -5.91 -9.39 -8.51
C LEU A 158 -6.91 -8.51 -9.27
N MET A 159 -7.19 -7.31 -8.74
CA MET A 159 -8.16 -6.41 -9.35
C MET A 159 -7.73 -5.99 -10.76
N SER A 160 -6.42 -5.89 -11.02
CA SER A 160 -5.86 -5.65 -12.35
C SER A 160 -6.23 -6.77 -13.34
N GLU A 161 -6.15 -8.04 -12.95
CA GLU A 161 -6.54 -9.19 -13.78
C GLU A 161 -8.05 -9.21 -14.00
N PHE A 162 -8.81 -8.94 -12.94
CA PHE A 162 -10.27 -8.89 -12.95
C PHE A 162 -10.82 -7.78 -13.85
N VAL A 163 -10.19 -6.59 -13.88
CA VAL A 163 -10.59 -5.50 -14.79
C VAL A 163 -10.11 -5.75 -16.22
N THR A 164 -8.93 -6.37 -16.39
CA THR A 164 -8.36 -6.61 -17.72
C THR A 164 -9.13 -7.67 -18.49
N SER A 165 -9.74 -8.65 -17.82
CA SER A 165 -10.58 -9.68 -18.46
C SER A 165 -11.75 -9.10 -19.27
N TRP A 166 -12.20 -7.88 -18.94
CA TRP A 166 -13.33 -7.20 -19.60
C TRP A 166 -12.93 -6.13 -20.61
N ARG A 167 -11.65 -5.76 -20.70
CA ARG A 167 -11.23 -4.67 -21.58
C ARG A 167 -11.57 -4.98 -23.04
N GLY A 168 -12.40 -4.13 -23.63
CA GLY A 168 -12.82 -4.22 -25.04
C GLY A 168 -13.76 -5.40 -25.33
N ARG A 169 -14.43 -5.95 -24.30
CA ARG A 169 -15.38 -7.07 -24.42
C ARG A 169 -16.64 -6.77 -23.62
N GLU A 170 -17.75 -7.37 -24.01
CA GLU A 170 -18.93 -7.39 -23.13
C GLU A 170 -18.65 -8.25 -21.91
N ILE A 171 -19.07 -7.77 -20.74
CA ILE A 171 -18.95 -8.52 -19.49
C ILE A 171 -19.92 -9.70 -19.55
N PRO A 172 -19.46 -10.95 -19.36
CA PRO A 172 -20.34 -12.10 -19.34
C PRO A 172 -21.44 -11.93 -18.28
N ALA A 173 -22.66 -12.39 -18.57
CA ALA A 173 -23.79 -12.29 -17.63
C ALA A 173 -23.48 -12.92 -16.26
N SER A 174 -22.61 -13.94 -16.22
CA SER A 174 -22.14 -14.62 -15.00
C SER A 174 -21.23 -13.76 -14.11
N GLU A 175 -20.62 -12.71 -14.67
CA GLU A 175 -19.66 -11.83 -13.98
C GLU A 175 -20.23 -10.41 -13.76
N LEU A 176 -21.35 -10.08 -14.39
CA LEU A 176 -21.97 -8.76 -14.30
C LEU A 176 -22.29 -8.35 -12.86
N ALA A 177 -22.74 -9.30 -12.03
CA ALA A 177 -23.00 -9.03 -10.60
C ALA A 177 -21.71 -8.70 -9.83
N ASP A 178 -20.60 -9.38 -10.14
CA ASP A 178 -19.30 -9.14 -9.52
C ASP A 178 -18.74 -7.78 -9.98
N ALA A 179 -18.91 -7.43 -11.26
CA ALA A 179 -18.55 -6.12 -11.82
C ALA A 179 -19.31 -4.97 -11.16
N HIS A 180 -20.64 -5.08 -11.09
CA HIS A 180 -21.46 -4.09 -10.40
C HIS A 180 -21.10 -3.97 -8.92
N PHE A 181 -20.80 -5.09 -8.26
CA PHE A 181 -20.32 -5.06 -6.89
C PHE A 181 -19.02 -4.26 -6.80
N VAL A 182 -17.97 -4.61 -7.55
CA VAL A 182 -16.67 -3.95 -7.47
C VAL A 182 -16.77 -2.45 -7.77
N ILE A 183 -17.59 -2.03 -8.73
CA ILE A 183 -17.77 -0.62 -9.07
C ILE A 183 -18.48 0.12 -7.93
N ALA A 184 -19.69 -0.33 -7.57
CA ALA A 184 -20.51 0.37 -6.58
C ALA A 184 -19.83 0.40 -5.21
N ARG A 185 -19.21 -0.72 -4.82
CA ARG A 185 -18.45 -0.82 -3.59
C ARG A 185 -17.14 -0.05 -3.68
N GLY A 186 -16.36 -0.21 -4.74
CA GLY A 186 -15.14 0.58 -4.93
C GLY A 186 -15.37 2.09 -4.72
N GLU A 187 -16.50 2.59 -5.24
CA GLU A 187 -16.94 3.96 -5.00
C GLU A 187 -17.24 4.26 -3.52
N ASP A 188 -18.09 3.49 -2.81
CA ASP A 188 -18.34 3.85 -1.40
C ASP A 188 -17.08 3.70 -0.52
N VAL A 189 -16.13 2.82 -0.85
CA VAL A 189 -14.84 2.72 -0.13
C VAL A 189 -14.05 4.00 -0.32
N TYR A 190 -13.95 4.47 -1.56
CA TYR A 190 -13.24 5.71 -1.87
C TYR A 190 -13.90 6.91 -1.18
N LEU A 191 -15.22 7.05 -1.28
CA LEU A 191 -15.97 8.14 -0.67
C LEU A 191 -15.94 8.08 0.87
N GLN A 192 -15.96 6.88 1.47
CA GLN A 192 -15.79 6.71 2.91
C GLN A 192 -14.42 7.26 3.35
N MET A 193 -13.33 6.85 2.69
CA MET A 193 -11.99 7.31 3.00
C MET A 193 -11.87 8.84 2.89
N LEU A 194 -12.41 9.40 1.81
CA LEU A 194 -12.33 10.84 1.51
C LEU A 194 -13.20 11.69 2.42
N LEU A 195 -14.51 11.40 2.49
CA LEU A 195 -15.51 12.29 3.07
C LEU A 195 -15.83 11.97 4.53
N VAL A 196 -15.72 10.71 4.93
CA VAL A 196 -16.13 10.27 6.27
C VAL A 196 -14.94 10.14 7.20
N ASP A 197 -13.89 9.45 6.75
CA ASP A 197 -12.72 9.13 7.57
C ASP A 197 -11.66 10.24 7.56
N ASN A 198 -11.69 11.12 6.53
CA ASN A 198 -10.66 12.11 6.24
C ASN A 198 -9.25 11.47 6.17
N PHE A 199 -9.16 10.21 5.75
CA PHE A 199 -7.93 9.44 5.68
C PHE A 199 -7.97 8.58 4.43
N MET A 200 -7.25 9.02 3.42
CA MET A 200 -7.31 8.47 2.08
C MET A 200 -6.07 7.65 1.75
N HIS A 201 -6.30 6.53 1.07
CA HIS A 201 -5.25 5.81 0.39
C HIS A 201 -4.80 6.63 -0.83
N ALA A 202 -3.56 7.11 -0.83
CA ALA A 202 -3.08 8.07 -1.82
C ALA A 202 -2.56 7.44 -3.12
N ASP A 203 -2.39 6.11 -3.15
CA ASP A 203 -2.02 5.35 -4.36
C ASP A 203 -2.91 4.12 -4.60
N LEU A 204 -4.23 4.33 -4.61
CA LEU A 204 -5.17 3.21 -4.77
C LEU A 204 -5.26 2.79 -6.23
N HIS A 205 -4.45 1.83 -6.64
CA HIS A 205 -4.47 1.24 -7.98
C HIS A 205 -4.86 -0.25 -7.96
N PRO A 206 -5.39 -0.81 -9.08
CA PRO A 206 -5.85 -2.20 -9.13
C PRO A 206 -4.79 -3.28 -8.85
N GLY A 207 -3.50 -2.92 -8.85
CA GLY A 207 -2.41 -3.85 -8.52
C GLY A 207 -2.28 -4.11 -7.01
N ASN A 208 -2.77 -3.19 -6.19
CA ASN A 208 -2.75 -3.27 -4.73
C ASN A 208 -4.09 -3.74 -4.14
N MET A 209 -4.95 -4.28 -4.99
CA MET A 209 -6.31 -4.69 -4.62
C MET A 209 -6.59 -6.12 -5.06
N LEU A 210 -7.29 -6.87 -4.21
CA LEU A 210 -7.86 -8.16 -4.56
C LEU A 210 -9.38 -8.07 -4.56
N PHE A 211 -10.00 -8.76 -5.50
CA PHE A 211 -11.41 -9.11 -5.44
C PHE A 211 -11.56 -10.52 -4.86
N ARG A 212 -12.24 -10.63 -3.71
CA ARG A 212 -12.60 -11.90 -3.09
C ARG A 212 -14.07 -12.15 -3.31
N LYS A 213 -14.41 -13.06 -4.22
CA LYS A 213 -15.80 -13.40 -4.56
C LYS A 213 -16.61 -13.96 -3.39
N VAL A 214 -15.98 -14.79 -2.56
CA VAL A 214 -16.60 -15.38 -1.37
C VAL A 214 -15.71 -15.14 -0.15
N GLY A 215 -16.06 -14.14 0.65
CA GLY A 215 -15.41 -13.85 1.92
C GLY A 215 -15.86 -14.78 3.06
N PRO A 216 -15.28 -14.62 4.27
CA PRO A 216 -15.61 -15.46 5.43
C PRO A 216 -17.10 -15.43 5.82
N SER A 217 -17.81 -14.35 5.48
CA SER A 217 -19.26 -14.20 5.70
C SER A 217 -20.13 -14.73 4.56
N GLY A 218 -19.53 -15.37 3.55
CA GLY A 218 -20.20 -15.79 2.32
C GLY A 218 -20.49 -14.66 1.32
N LYS A 219 -20.01 -13.43 1.59
CA LYS A 219 -20.23 -12.25 0.76
C LYS A 219 -18.94 -11.80 0.06
N PRO A 220 -19.03 -11.17 -1.12
CA PRO A 220 -17.86 -10.63 -1.80
C PRO A 220 -17.20 -9.49 -1.01
N GLN A 221 -15.89 -9.33 -1.19
CA GLN A 221 -15.06 -8.31 -0.52
C GLN A 221 -14.03 -7.74 -1.50
N ILE A 222 -13.70 -6.47 -1.30
CA ILE A 222 -12.54 -5.79 -1.86
C ILE A 222 -11.46 -5.81 -0.78
N VAL A 223 -10.30 -6.38 -1.08
CA VAL A 223 -9.14 -6.38 -0.19
C VAL A 223 -8.14 -5.35 -0.70
N ILE A 224 -7.65 -4.47 0.16
CA ILE A 224 -6.65 -3.45 -0.16
C ILE A 224 -5.37 -3.82 0.59
N LEU A 225 -4.31 -4.17 -0.13
CA LEU A 225 -3.12 -4.84 0.39
C LEU A 225 -2.00 -3.89 0.81
N ASP A 226 -1.78 -2.85 0.03
CA ASP A 226 -0.76 -1.84 0.25
C ASP A 226 -1.40 -0.67 0.99
N ALA A 227 -0.68 -0.06 1.92
CA ALA A 227 -1.06 1.21 2.53
C ALA A 227 0.17 2.10 2.79
N GLY A 228 1.24 1.93 1.99
CA GLY A 228 2.47 2.69 2.10
C GLY A 228 2.24 4.20 1.87
N MET A 229 1.23 4.54 1.08
CA MET A 229 0.80 5.93 0.87
C MET A 229 -0.61 6.16 1.40
N ALA A 230 -0.71 6.93 2.48
CA ALA A 230 -1.97 7.44 2.99
C ALA A 230 -1.81 8.89 3.46
N ALA A 231 -2.88 9.67 3.38
CA ALA A 231 -2.88 11.08 3.75
C ALA A 231 -4.20 11.50 4.40
N ASP A 232 -4.10 12.49 5.28
CA ASP A 232 -5.24 13.26 5.77
C ASP A 232 -5.36 14.54 4.95
N LEU A 233 -6.59 14.97 4.66
CA LEU A 233 -6.81 16.32 4.16
C LEU A 233 -6.72 17.32 5.31
N THR A 234 -6.07 18.45 5.06
CA THR A 234 -6.11 19.60 5.96
C THR A 234 -7.54 20.15 6.05
N THR A 235 -7.84 20.90 7.11
CA THR A 235 -9.17 21.52 7.29
C THR A 235 -9.57 22.40 6.10
N ALA A 236 -8.60 23.10 5.50
CA ALA A 236 -8.83 23.95 4.33
C ALA A 236 -9.16 23.12 3.08
N GLU A 237 -8.40 22.06 2.81
CA GLU A 237 -8.66 21.14 1.68
C GLU A 237 -10.01 20.43 1.85
N ARG A 238 -10.30 19.94 3.05
CA ARG A 238 -11.59 19.32 3.36
C ARG A 238 -12.75 20.29 3.12
N SER A 239 -12.63 21.53 3.59
CA SER A 239 -13.65 22.56 3.37
C SER A 239 -13.82 22.87 1.88
N LEU A 240 -12.75 22.86 1.10
CA LEU A 240 -12.81 23.05 -0.34
C LEU A 240 -13.57 21.90 -1.03
N VAL A 241 -13.22 20.65 -0.70
CA VAL A 241 -13.87 19.46 -1.23
C VAL A 241 -15.37 19.44 -0.88
N GLU A 242 -15.71 19.68 0.38
CA GLU A 242 -17.10 19.76 0.83
C GLU A 242 -17.86 20.87 0.10
N ASN A 243 -17.27 22.06 -0.05
CA ASN A 243 -17.91 23.15 -0.78
C ASN A 243 -18.10 22.85 -2.27
N GLN A 244 -17.13 22.21 -2.94
CA GLN A 244 -17.26 21.89 -4.36
C GLN A 244 -18.28 20.78 -4.62
N LEU A 245 -18.30 19.74 -3.77
CA LEU A 245 -19.23 18.63 -3.90
C LEU A 245 -20.67 19.03 -3.52
N LEU A 246 -20.85 19.88 -2.50
CA LEU A 246 -22.17 20.27 -2.01
C LEU A 246 -22.77 21.47 -2.75
N ARG A 247 -21.96 22.31 -3.41
CA ARG A 247 -22.42 23.46 -4.20
C ARG A 247 -22.63 23.15 -5.69
N GLY A 248 -22.55 21.88 -6.11
CA GLY A 248 -22.98 21.43 -7.44
C GLY A 248 -24.51 21.45 -7.65
N LYS A 249 -25.22 22.41 -7.05
CA LYS A 249 -26.65 22.71 -7.25
C LYS A 249 -26.82 24.14 -7.71
#